data_AF-A0A3A9SP73-F1
#
_entry.id   AF-A0A3A9SP73-F1
#
_cell.length_a   1.000
_cell.length_b   1.000
_cell.length_c   1.000
_cell.angle_alpha   90.00
_cell.angle_beta   90.00
_cell.angle_gamma   90.00
#
_symmetry.space_group_name_H-M   'P 1'
#
loop_
_entity.id
_entity.type
_entity.pdbx_description
1 polymer ?
#
loop_
_entity_poly.entity_id
_entity_poly.type
_entity_poly.pdbx_seq_one_letter_code
_entity_poly.pdbx_strand_id
1 'polypeptide(L)'
;MAQEFLENIYKQSLLISDFEDSVHFLREGNKFDAQKLYNSAISSVESIIKELSGNDRELAEALLTSARTISENWEDSSYASALITSSLIPLMYKYMSYFTDIDVTENEFRIKSSDSGFLTITDLQNQVTYHDTHNPLNEASEVAESFYAPTNREVHLFGCDMGYLPYMLHKKSDGAIKIVIYESDSRIVNYAREFGILDWIPESDIEFVLIQDLTLLLKEYLDFINSHDQEIDNGEVSTYISPWKAIQYHNVGIDALQKQVEIDVFNKSIHRRCVINMMRNYSKQRISFDKIRSRLSSDECIIVAAGPSLDDSMSFIKDSSGSRTVIAVNTVIKRLYSEKAVPDVVVAADARPQLIEHIYGYEEFTDKIPLIADETTCWKYIDAYQGDICLVPTPNGKGLPLSNPDNLDVWQIYGTVVTLAIEVGIRLGAKKFYLAGLDLAYPGGVSYAHGVAHERVENKQGNCSVESVDGTMVETSQVFDLFRRTIEEQISVHPDLEFINLSKHGALIHGTSSL
;
A
#
# COMPACT_ATOMS: atom_id res chain seq x y z
N MET A 1 11.66 -31.05 -14.69
CA MET A 1 10.74 -30.78 -15.83
C MET A 1 9.77 -29.65 -15.52
N ALA A 2 8.92 -29.71 -14.48
CA ALA A 2 8.06 -28.55 -14.11
C ALA A 2 8.86 -27.42 -13.43
N GLN A 3 9.74 -27.75 -12.47
CA GLN A 3 10.58 -26.77 -11.76
C GLN A 3 11.53 -26.00 -12.70
N GLU A 4 12.24 -26.71 -13.60
CA GLU A 4 13.11 -26.06 -14.61
C GLU A 4 12.33 -25.17 -15.60
N PHE A 5 11.07 -25.50 -15.88
CA PHE A 5 10.21 -24.69 -16.73
C PHE A 5 9.82 -23.38 -16.02
N LEU A 6 9.39 -23.47 -14.75
CA LEU A 6 9.08 -22.31 -13.91
C LEU A 6 10.31 -21.43 -13.66
N GLU A 7 11.48 -22.04 -13.41
CA GLU A 7 12.71 -21.30 -13.15
C GLU A 7 13.11 -20.40 -14.32
N ASN A 8 12.90 -20.84 -15.56
CA ASN A 8 13.13 -20.00 -16.74
C ASN A 8 12.15 -18.81 -16.79
N ILE A 9 10.86 -19.04 -16.52
CA ILE A 9 9.85 -17.97 -16.47
C ILE A 9 10.22 -16.95 -15.40
N TYR A 10 10.61 -17.41 -14.21
CA TYR A 10 10.95 -16.55 -13.08
C TYR A 10 12.21 -15.73 -13.32
N LYS A 11 13.21 -16.29 -14.00
CA LYS A 11 14.40 -15.54 -14.44
C LYS A 11 14.05 -14.42 -15.42
N GLN A 12 13.07 -14.62 -16.30
CA GLN A 12 12.57 -13.55 -17.17
C GLN A 12 11.77 -12.51 -16.39
N SER A 13 10.95 -12.96 -15.44
CA SER A 13 10.17 -12.08 -14.56
C SER A 13 11.06 -11.18 -13.69
N LEU A 14 12.17 -11.69 -13.17
CA LEU A 14 13.15 -10.92 -12.40
C LEU A 14 13.69 -9.69 -13.14
N LEU A 15 13.73 -9.71 -14.48
CA LEU A 15 14.16 -8.56 -15.27
C LEU A 15 13.24 -7.35 -15.06
N ILE A 16 11.93 -7.58 -14.85
CA ILE A 16 10.97 -6.51 -14.52
C ILE A 16 11.39 -5.84 -13.21
N SER A 17 11.67 -6.63 -12.17
CA SER A 17 12.15 -6.13 -10.87
C SER A 17 13.48 -5.38 -11.00
N ASP A 18 14.43 -5.86 -11.79
CA ASP A 18 15.71 -5.15 -12.00
C ASP A 18 15.51 -3.80 -12.74
N PHE A 19 14.53 -3.71 -13.65
CA PHE A 19 14.17 -2.44 -14.29
C PHE A 19 13.47 -1.48 -13.31
N GLU A 20 12.60 -1.99 -12.44
CA GLU A 20 11.94 -1.21 -11.37
C GLU A 20 12.98 -0.66 -10.37
N ASP A 21 13.93 -1.50 -9.92
CA ASP A 21 15.05 -1.10 -9.07
C ASP A 21 15.93 -0.03 -9.75
N SER A 22 16.20 -0.18 -11.06
CA SER A 22 16.91 0.84 -11.84
C SER A 22 16.15 2.16 -11.89
N VAL A 23 14.82 2.14 -12.05
CA VAL A 23 13.98 3.35 -12.02
C VAL A 23 14.05 4.02 -10.65
N HIS A 24 14.00 3.24 -9.57
CA HIS A 24 14.13 3.74 -8.21
C HIS A 24 15.45 4.50 -8.03
N PHE A 25 16.58 3.89 -8.39
CA PHE A 25 17.89 4.53 -8.29
C PHE A 25 18.03 5.79 -9.17
N LEU A 26 17.43 5.81 -10.37
CA LEU A 26 17.41 7.02 -11.20
C LEU A 26 16.66 8.17 -10.52
N ARG A 27 15.52 7.88 -9.89
CA ARG A 27 14.71 8.88 -9.15
C ARG A 27 15.43 9.41 -7.91
N GLU A 28 16.26 8.59 -7.27
CA GLU A 28 17.11 9.01 -6.15
C GLU A 28 18.39 9.75 -6.58
N GLY A 29 18.69 9.79 -7.88
CA GLY A 29 19.91 10.39 -8.42
C GLY A 29 21.14 9.48 -8.36
N ASN A 30 20.98 8.21 -8.00
CA ASN A 30 22.04 7.20 -8.01
C ASN A 30 22.21 6.58 -9.41
N LYS A 31 22.77 7.36 -10.34
CA LYS A 31 22.98 6.93 -11.73
C LYS A 31 23.85 5.68 -11.91
N PHE A 32 24.81 5.46 -11.00
CA PHE A 32 25.76 4.36 -11.14
C PHE A 32 25.10 3.00 -10.89
N ASP A 33 24.38 2.85 -9.78
CA ASP A 33 23.71 1.59 -9.45
C ASP A 33 22.53 1.33 -10.40
N ALA A 34 21.81 2.39 -10.79
CA ALA A 34 20.80 2.30 -11.84
C ALA A 34 21.37 1.71 -13.14
N GLN A 35 22.50 2.26 -13.62
CA GLN A 35 23.09 1.84 -14.88
C GLN A 35 23.62 0.40 -14.81
N LYS A 36 24.17 0.01 -13.66
CA LYS A 36 24.64 -1.35 -13.42
C LYS A 36 23.49 -2.36 -13.52
N LEU A 37 22.36 -2.10 -12.86
CA LEU A 37 21.18 -2.97 -12.91
C LEU A 37 20.56 -3.00 -14.31
N TYR A 38 20.33 -1.84 -14.91
CA TYR A 38 19.78 -1.74 -16.26
C TYR A 38 20.63 -2.51 -17.29
N ASN A 39 21.95 -2.31 -17.28
CA ASN A 39 22.85 -2.99 -18.23
C ASN A 39 22.88 -4.52 -18.02
N SER A 40 22.76 -4.97 -16.77
CA SER A 40 22.63 -6.40 -16.46
C SER A 40 21.34 -6.96 -17.06
N ALA A 41 20.20 -6.34 -16.74
CA ALA A 41 18.89 -6.81 -17.18
C ALA A 41 18.72 -6.73 -18.71
N ILE A 42 19.16 -5.63 -19.34
CA ILE A 42 18.99 -5.42 -20.78
C ILE A 42 19.79 -6.42 -21.62
N SER A 43 20.91 -6.93 -21.09
CA SER A 43 21.69 -7.97 -21.77
C SER A 43 20.90 -9.27 -21.94
N SER A 44 20.03 -9.60 -20.97
CA SER A 44 19.11 -10.73 -21.05
C SER A 44 17.97 -10.47 -22.05
N VAL A 45 17.48 -9.23 -22.12
CA VAL A 45 16.47 -8.81 -23.10
C VAL A 45 16.94 -8.99 -24.54
N GLU A 46 18.24 -8.88 -24.83
CA GLU A 46 18.76 -9.18 -26.17
C GLU A 46 18.49 -10.63 -26.61
N SER A 47 18.46 -11.56 -25.66
CA SER A 47 18.12 -12.97 -25.94
C SER A 47 16.62 -13.13 -26.19
N ILE A 48 15.78 -12.43 -25.43
CA ILE A 48 14.33 -12.38 -25.64
C ILE A 48 14.00 -11.81 -27.04
N ILE A 49 14.66 -10.73 -27.45
CA ILE A 49 14.46 -10.12 -28.78
C ILE A 49 14.80 -11.13 -29.89
N LYS A 50 15.87 -11.92 -29.73
CA LYS A 50 16.25 -12.96 -30.71
C LYS A 50 15.20 -14.07 -30.77
N GLU A 51 14.67 -14.50 -29.63
CA GLU A 51 13.59 -15.48 -29.55
C GLU A 51 12.31 -14.96 -30.24
N LEU A 52 11.89 -13.74 -29.90
CA LEU A 52 10.69 -13.11 -30.44
C LEU A 52 10.79 -12.79 -31.94
N SER A 53 11.99 -12.57 -32.47
CA SER A 53 12.18 -12.32 -33.91
C SER A 53 11.63 -13.44 -34.81
N GLY A 54 11.47 -14.66 -34.28
CA GLY A 54 10.83 -15.78 -34.97
C GLY A 54 9.32 -15.92 -34.74
N ASN A 55 8.78 -15.34 -33.66
CA ASN A 55 7.43 -15.62 -33.15
C ASN A 55 6.51 -14.39 -33.10
N ASP A 56 7.01 -13.25 -32.61
CA ASP A 56 6.32 -11.96 -32.59
C ASP A 56 7.32 -10.84 -32.92
N ARG A 57 7.44 -10.57 -34.22
CA ARG A 57 8.37 -9.58 -34.75
C ARG A 57 8.03 -8.16 -34.32
N GLU A 58 6.75 -7.85 -34.12
CA GLU A 58 6.31 -6.51 -33.70
C GLU A 58 6.77 -6.23 -32.26
N LEU A 59 6.60 -7.20 -31.35
CA LEU A 59 7.11 -7.09 -29.99
C LEU A 59 8.64 -7.02 -29.94
N ALA A 60 9.33 -7.82 -30.75
CA ALA A 60 10.79 -7.76 -30.86
C ALA A 60 11.30 -6.38 -31.31
N GLU A 61 10.67 -5.79 -32.33
CA GLU A 61 11.02 -4.46 -32.84
C GLU A 61 10.69 -3.35 -31.81
N ALA A 62 9.59 -3.48 -31.06
CA ALA A 62 9.21 -2.55 -30.00
C ALA A 62 10.20 -2.58 -28.83
N LEU A 63 10.58 -3.77 -28.33
CA LEU A 63 11.57 -3.94 -27.26
C LEU A 63 12.93 -3.35 -27.67
N LEU A 64 13.38 -3.66 -28.89
CA LEU A 64 14.63 -3.12 -29.43
C LEU A 64 14.61 -1.59 -29.53
N THR A 65 13.50 -1.03 -29.99
CA THR A 65 13.33 0.43 -30.11
C THR A 65 13.35 1.08 -28.73
N SER A 66 12.58 0.54 -27.77
CA SER A 66 12.52 1.03 -26.40
C SER A 66 13.91 1.04 -25.73
N ALA A 67 14.63 -0.09 -25.82
CA ALA A 67 15.99 -0.23 -25.27
C ALA A 67 16.98 0.79 -25.84
N ARG A 68 16.92 1.05 -27.16
CA ARG A 68 17.76 2.05 -27.83
C ARG A 68 17.43 3.46 -27.37
N THR A 69 16.14 3.81 -27.34
CA THR A 69 15.70 5.15 -26.92
C THR A 69 16.10 5.43 -25.47
N ILE A 70 15.99 4.45 -24.56
CA ILE A 70 16.46 4.57 -23.18
C ILE A 70 17.98 4.81 -23.14
N SER A 71 18.76 4.02 -23.89
CA SER A 71 20.21 4.18 -23.94
C SER A 71 20.66 5.53 -24.49
N GLU A 72 19.98 6.07 -25.50
CA GLU A 72 20.28 7.38 -26.10
C GLU A 72 19.97 8.54 -25.15
N ASN A 73 19.02 8.35 -24.24
CA ASN A 73 18.52 9.38 -23.34
C ASN A 73 18.90 9.15 -21.87
N TRP A 74 19.84 8.22 -21.61
CA TRP A 74 20.24 7.82 -20.25
C TRP A 74 20.73 8.99 -19.38
N GLU A 75 21.33 10.02 -20.00
CA GLU A 75 21.84 11.18 -19.28
C GLU A 75 20.75 12.03 -18.61
N ASP A 76 19.53 12.02 -19.14
CA ASP A 76 18.37 12.60 -18.49
C ASP A 76 17.69 11.54 -17.62
N SER A 77 18.02 11.52 -16.33
CA SER A 77 17.49 10.52 -15.39
C SER A 77 15.96 10.51 -15.32
N SER A 78 15.34 11.68 -15.36
CA SER A 78 13.87 11.79 -15.31
C SER A 78 13.27 11.17 -16.56
N TYR A 79 13.81 11.51 -17.74
CA TYR A 79 13.29 11.00 -19.00
C TYR A 79 13.59 9.50 -19.20
N ALA A 80 14.79 9.04 -18.86
CA ALA A 80 15.15 7.62 -18.90
C ALA A 80 14.26 6.79 -17.96
N SER A 81 14.04 7.26 -16.73
CA SER A 81 13.16 6.57 -15.77
C SER A 81 11.71 6.49 -16.29
N ALA A 82 11.22 7.57 -16.90
CA ALA A 82 9.90 7.59 -17.52
C ALA A 82 9.80 6.59 -18.67
N LEU A 83 10.80 6.52 -19.56
CA LEU A 83 10.83 5.57 -20.68
C LEU A 83 10.88 4.10 -20.22
N ILE A 84 11.67 3.79 -19.19
CA ILE A 84 11.69 2.43 -18.62
C ILE A 84 10.30 2.05 -18.11
N THR A 85 9.68 2.96 -17.33
CA THR A 85 8.37 2.75 -16.71
C THR A 85 7.24 2.66 -17.75
N SER A 86 7.21 3.57 -18.71
CA SER A 86 6.08 3.73 -19.65
C SER A 86 6.22 2.94 -20.94
N SER A 87 7.38 2.32 -21.20
CA SER A 87 7.64 1.59 -22.44
C SER A 87 8.26 0.22 -22.20
N LEU A 88 9.44 0.14 -21.57
CA LEU A 88 10.16 -1.13 -21.49
C LEU A 88 9.44 -2.15 -20.59
N ILE A 89 9.03 -1.75 -19.39
CA ILE A 89 8.32 -2.62 -18.44
C ILE A 89 6.99 -3.14 -19.03
N PRO A 90 6.11 -2.30 -19.61
CA PRO A 90 4.89 -2.79 -20.27
C PRO A 90 5.14 -3.80 -21.39
N LEU A 91 6.21 -3.61 -22.18
CA LEU A 91 6.59 -4.58 -23.23
C LEU A 91 7.09 -5.90 -22.62
N MET A 92 7.78 -5.85 -21.49
CA MET A 92 8.16 -7.04 -20.74
C MET A 92 6.94 -7.79 -20.21
N TYR A 93 5.93 -7.10 -19.65
CA TYR A 93 4.66 -7.76 -19.27
C TYR A 93 3.94 -8.39 -20.46
N LYS A 94 3.95 -7.72 -21.63
CA LYS A 94 3.42 -8.32 -22.86
C LYS A 94 4.17 -9.60 -23.24
N TYR A 95 5.50 -9.63 -23.09
CA TYR A 95 6.29 -10.85 -23.26
C TYR A 95 5.92 -11.91 -22.21
N MET A 96 5.76 -11.53 -20.94
CA MET A 96 5.40 -12.47 -19.88
C MET A 96 4.06 -13.16 -20.11
N SER A 97 3.10 -12.49 -20.80
CA SER A 97 1.79 -13.08 -21.09
C SER A 97 1.82 -14.38 -21.91
N TYR A 98 2.93 -14.72 -22.58
CA TYR A 98 3.09 -16.03 -23.23
C TYR A 98 3.26 -17.19 -22.23
N PHE A 99 3.46 -16.87 -20.95
CA PHE A 99 3.76 -17.83 -19.88
C PHE A 99 2.72 -17.79 -18.74
N THR A 100 1.62 -17.05 -18.88
CA THR A 100 0.65 -16.80 -17.80
C THR A 100 -0.58 -17.72 -17.82
N ASP A 101 -0.52 -18.85 -18.53
CA ASP A 101 -1.65 -19.78 -18.67
C ASP A 101 -1.70 -20.88 -17.58
N ILE A 102 -0.86 -20.77 -16.53
CA ILE A 102 -0.84 -21.76 -15.45
C ILE A 102 -2.00 -21.48 -14.49
N ASP A 103 -2.87 -22.47 -14.32
CA ASP A 103 -3.99 -22.45 -13.40
C ASP A 103 -4.33 -23.89 -12.98
N VAL A 104 -3.87 -24.26 -11.79
CA VAL A 104 -4.02 -25.61 -11.26
C VAL A 104 -4.63 -25.55 -9.87
N THR A 105 -5.46 -26.53 -9.53
CA THR A 105 -6.00 -26.67 -8.18
C THR A 105 -5.43 -27.93 -7.55
N GLU A 106 -4.82 -27.77 -6.40
CA GLU A 106 -4.26 -28.85 -5.60
C GLU A 106 -4.81 -28.76 -4.18
N ASN A 107 -5.57 -29.79 -3.77
CA ASN A 107 -6.33 -29.79 -2.52
C ASN A 107 -7.28 -28.57 -2.45
N GLU A 108 -7.17 -27.76 -1.40
CA GLU A 108 -7.91 -26.50 -1.21
C GLU A 108 -7.22 -25.28 -1.84
N PHE A 109 -6.06 -25.45 -2.46
CA PHE A 109 -5.27 -24.34 -2.99
C PHE A 109 -5.35 -24.28 -4.52
N ARG A 110 -5.60 -23.09 -5.06
CA ARG A 110 -5.47 -22.80 -6.49
C ARG A 110 -4.17 -22.04 -6.72
N ILE A 111 -3.31 -22.59 -7.56
CA ILE A 111 -2.02 -22.02 -7.94
C ILE A 111 -2.14 -21.47 -9.36
N LYS A 112 -1.93 -20.17 -9.52
CA LYS A 112 -2.18 -19.45 -10.77
C LYS A 112 -1.05 -18.48 -11.11
N SER A 113 -0.69 -18.35 -12.38
CA SER A 113 0.23 -17.29 -12.84
C SER A 113 -0.33 -15.89 -12.56
N SER A 114 0.55 -15.03 -12.06
CA SER A 114 0.39 -13.57 -12.08
C SER A 114 0.76 -13.01 -13.46
N ASP A 115 0.42 -11.74 -13.71
CA ASP A 115 0.80 -11.04 -14.96
C ASP A 115 2.32 -10.98 -15.16
N SER A 116 3.08 -10.91 -14.07
CA SER A 116 4.55 -10.96 -14.08
C SER A 116 5.12 -12.35 -14.40
N GLY A 117 4.31 -13.41 -14.37
CA GLY A 117 4.73 -14.80 -14.59
C GLY A 117 5.05 -15.58 -13.32
N PHE A 118 5.24 -14.92 -12.17
CA PHE A 118 5.33 -15.59 -10.86
C PHE A 118 4.01 -16.28 -10.49
N LEU A 119 4.06 -17.41 -9.78
CA LEU A 119 2.85 -18.10 -9.35
C LEU A 119 2.29 -17.50 -8.05
N THR A 120 0.98 -17.41 -7.97
CA THR A 120 0.23 -17.01 -6.78
C THR A 120 -0.53 -18.21 -6.24
N ILE A 121 -0.83 -18.20 -4.95
CA ILE A 121 -1.62 -19.22 -4.28
C ILE A 121 -2.90 -18.60 -3.72
N THR A 122 -4.03 -19.27 -3.94
CA THR A 122 -5.35 -18.89 -3.44
C THR A 122 -5.89 -20.01 -2.57
N ASP A 123 -6.20 -19.71 -1.33
CA ASP A 123 -6.95 -20.57 -0.42
C ASP A 123 -8.44 -20.51 -0.79
N LEU A 124 -8.95 -21.59 -1.39
CA LEU A 124 -10.34 -21.66 -1.86
C LEU A 124 -11.34 -21.81 -0.71
N GLN A 125 -10.92 -22.27 0.46
CA GLN A 125 -11.81 -22.40 1.62
C GLN A 125 -12.09 -21.03 2.22
N ASN A 126 -11.04 -20.22 2.38
CA ASN A 126 -11.14 -18.87 2.94
C ASN A 126 -11.41 -17.80 1.88
N GLN A 127 -11.32 -18.15 0.59
CA GLN A 127 -11.42 -17.23 -0.55
C GLN A 127 -10.38 -16.11 -0.50
N VAL A 128 -9.14 -16.46 -0.13
CA VAL A 128 -8.04 -15.51 0.05
C VAL A 128 -6.89 -15.85 -0.89
N THR A 129 -6.53 -14.90 -1.76
CA THR A 129 -5.27 -14.94 -2.51
C THR A 129 -4.16 -14.34 -1.66
N TYR A 130 -3.05 -15.05 -1.53
CA TYR A 130 -1.97 -14.68 -0.61
C TYR A 130 -1.05 -13.57 -1.14
N HIS A 131 -1.15 -13.28 -2.44
CA HIS A 131 -0.28 -12.33 -3.14
C HIS A 131 -1.07 -11.40 -4.04
N ASP A 132 -0.41 -10.31 -4.44
CA ASP A 132 -0.77 -9.51 -5.60
C ASP A 132 -0.75 -10.36 -6.88
N THR A 133 -1.85 -10.31 -7.63
CA THR A 133 -2.03 -11.10 -8.86
C THR A 133 -1.34 -10.49 -10.08
N HIS A 134 -0.80 -9.29 -9.97
CA HIS A 134 -0.06 -8.63 -11.03
C HIS A 134 1.45 -8.91 -10.91
N ASN A 135 2.05 -8.57 -9.78
CA ASN A 135 3.48 -8.78 -9.51
C ASN A 135 3.75 -9.08 -8.02
N PRO A 136 3.74 -10.36 -7.62
CA PRO A 136 3.91 -10.76 -6.23
C PRO A 136 5.35 -10.55 -5.72
N LEU A 137 6.33 -10.46 -6.62
CA LEU A 137 7.71 -10.15 -6.23
C LEU A 137 7.88 -8.67 -5.90
N ASN A 138 7.24 -7.76 -6.65
CA ASN A 138 7.24 -6.34 -6.32
C ASN A 138 6.51 -6.08 -4.99
N GLU A 139 5.36 -6.72 -4.75
CA GLU A 139 4.69 -6.70 -3.44
C GLU A 139 5.66 -7.10 -2.32
N ALA A 140 6.36 -8.23 -2.47
CA ALA A 140 7.35 -8.67 -1.51
C ALA A 140 8.51 -7.68 -1.30
N SER A 141 8.93 -6.98 -2.36
CA SER A 141 9.94 -5.92 -2.29
C SER A 141 9.46 -4.75 -1.43
N GLU A 142 8.27 -4.22 -1.72
CA GLU A 142 7.66 -3.11 -0.97
C GLU A 142 7.46 -3.48 0.50
N VAL A 143 7.04 -4.72 0.76
CA VAL A 143 6.88 -5.24 2.12
C VAL A 143 8.24 -5.33 2.82
N ALA A 144 9.28 -5.88 2.20
CA ALA A 144 10.61 -5.93 2.78
C ALA A 144 11.16 -4.53 3.10
N GLU A 145 10.96 -3.56 2.21
CA GLU A 145 11.33 -2.16 2.43
C GLU A 145 10.62 -1.49 3.60
N SER A 146 9.41 -1.95 3.92
CA SER A 146 8.63 -1.36 4.99
C SER A 146 9.22 -1.61 6.38
N PHE A 147 9.96 -2.71 6.60
CA PHE A 147 10.40 -3.11 7.94
C PHE A 147 11.86 -3.58 8.07
N TYR A 148 12.54 -3.95 6.97
CA TYR A 148 13.94 -4.38 7.03
C TYR A 148 14.87 -3.22 7.44
N ALA A 149 15.75 -3.47 8.40
CA ALA A 149 16.85 -2.57 8.73
C ALA A 149 18.20 -3.21 8.38
N PRO A 150 19.20 -2.43 7.91
CA PRO A 150 20.56 -2.95 7.67
C PRO A 150 21.27 -3.50 8.92
N THR A 151 20.74 -3.21 10.11
CA THR A 151 21.23 -3.71 11.40
C THR A 151 20.67 -5.07 11.77
N ASN A 152 19.69 -5.58 11.01
CA ASN A 152 19.10 -6.89 11.26
C ASN A 152 20.17 -7.98 11.26
N ARG A 153 20.10 -8.86 12.25
CA ARG A 153 20.78 -10.16 12.28
C ARG A 153 19.80 -11.28 11.96
N GLU A 154 18.53 -11.08 12.31
CA GLU A 154 17.48 -12.06 12.13
C GLU A 154 16.16 -11.38 11.71
N VAL A 155 15.34 -12.09 10.92
CA VAL A 155 13.99 -11.69 10.56
C VAL A 155 13.04 -12.85 10.78
N HIS A 156 11.94 -12.62 11.50
CA HIS A 156 10.92 -13.62 11.79
C HIS A 156 9.65 -13.33 10.97
N LEU A 157 9.26 -14.29 10.13
CA LEU A 157 8.11 -14.20 9.24
C LEU A 157 7.04 -15.18 9.69
N PHE A 158 5.81 -14.70 9.79
CA PHE A 158 4.65 -15.56 10.01
C PHE A 158 3.99 -15.89 8.67
N GLY A 159 4.33 -17.06 8.14
CA GLY A 159 4.01 -17.52 6.79
C GLY A 159 5.20 -17.38 5.83
N CYS A 160 5.37 -18.35 4.94
CA CYS A 160 6.36 -18.27 3.84
C CYS A 160 5.75 -17.98 2.49
N ASP A 161 4.44 -18.14 2.35
CA ASP A 161 3.75 -17.93 1.08
C ASP A 161 4.36 -18.78 -0.06
N MET A 162 4.68 -18.15 -1.20
CA MET A 162 5.42 -18.74 -2.32
C MET A 162 6.93 -18.43 -2.25
N GLY A 163 7.40 -17.90 -1.13
CA GLY A 163 8.82 -17.62 -0.87
C GLY A 163 9.32 -16.23 -1.31
N TYR A 164 8.46 -15.36 -1.83
CA TYR A 164 8.86 -14.05 -2.36
C TYR A 164 9.45 -13.11 -1.31
N LEU A 165 8.77 -12.93 -0.16
CA LEU A 165 9.26 -12.06 0.91
C LEU A 165 10.58 -12.58 1.53
N PRO A 166 10.71 -13.87 1.91
CA PRO A 166 12.00 -14.43 2.31
C PRO A 166 13.11 -14.18 1.27
N TYR A 167 12.82 -14.34 -0.02
CA TYR A 167 13.80 -14.14 -1.08
C TYR A 167 14.23 -12.69 -1.20
N MET A 168 13.30 -11.73 -1.12
CA MET A 168 13.62 -10.32 -1.16
C MET A 168 14.46 -9.88 0.04
N LEU A 169 14.21 -10.43 1.23
CA LEU A 169 15.04 -10.20 2.42
C LEU A 169 16.45 -10.78 2.26
N HIS A 170 16.58 -11.98 1.68
CA HIS A 170 17.88 -12.57 1.35
C HIS A 170 18.64 -11.70 0.34
N LYS A 171 18.00 -11.29 -0.78
CA LYS A 171 18.58 -10.39 -1.80
C LYS A 171 19.06 -9.07 -1.18
N LYS A 172 18.23 -8.45 -0.33
CA LYS A 172 18.50 -7.13 0.27
C LYS A 172 19.61 -7.16 1.32
N SER A 173 19.77 -8.28 2.01
CA SER A 173 20.81 -8.47 3.02
C SER A 173 22.12 -9.06 2.47
N ASP A 174 22.16 -9.43 1.20
CA ASP A 174 23.27 -10.20 0.60
C ASP A 174 23.57 -11.48 1.41
N GLY A 175 22.50 -12.14 1.88
CA GLY A 175 22.58 -13.35 2.72
C GLY A 175 23.12 -13.13 4.13
N ALA A 176 23.23 -11.88 4.61
CA ALA A 176 23.81 -11.58 5.91
C ALA A 176 22.90 -11.86 7.12
N ILE A 177 21.58 -12.03 6.88
CA ILE A 177 20.60 -12.27 7.94
C ILE A 177 20.15 -13.72 7.96
N LYS A 178 19.72 -14.16 9.14
CA LYS A 178 18.94 -15.38 9.30
C LYS A 178 17.45 -15.07 9.13
N ILE A 179 16.72 -15.94 8.44
CA ILE A 179 15.27 -15.81 8.21
C ILE A 179 14.57 -16.97 8.92
N VAL A 180 13.68 -16.67 9.86
CA VAL A 180 12.90 -17.68 10.59
C VAL A 180 11.46 -17.62 10.14
N ILE A 181 10.92 -18.74 9.69
CA ILE A 181 9.57 -18.84 9.12
C ILE A 181 8.68 -19.69 10.04
N TYR A 182 7.60 -19.09 10.52
CA TYR A 182 6.55 -19.74 11.29
C TYR A 182 5.42 -20.16 10.35
N GLU A 183 5.20 -21.47 10.18
CA GLU A 183 4.16 -21.97 9.27
C GLU A 183 3.40 -23.16 9.89
N SER A 184 2.08 -23.10 9.81
CA SER A 184 1.18 -24.13 10.34
C SER A 184 0.89 -25.24 9.34
N ASP A 185 1.00 -24.93 8.05
CA ASP A 185 0.74 -25.87 6.98
C ASP A 185 2.01 -26.19 6.19
N SER A 186 2.59 -27.36 6.46
CA SER A 186 3.78 -27.84 5.75
C SER A 186 3.58 -27.97 4.23
N ARG A 187 2.33 -28.06 3.74
CA ARG A 187 2.05 -28.09 2.30
C ARG A 187 2.41 -26.75 1.64
N ILE A 188 2.17 -25.64 2.32
CA ILE A 188 2.55 -24.30 1.82
C ILE A 188 4.06 -24.20 1.66
N VAL A 189 4.83 -24.70 2.62
CA VAL A 189 6.30 -24.75 2.51
C VAL A 189 6.73 -25.58 1.30
N ASN A 190 6.09 -26.73 1.06
CA ASN A 190 6.39 -27.57 -0.10
C ASN A 190 6.04 -26.86 -1.42
N TYR A 191 4.90 -26.18 -1.49
CA TYR A 191 4.52 -25.39 -2.67
C TYR A 191 5.48 -24.22 -2.91
N ALA A 192 5.91 -23.53 -1.85
CA ALA A 192 6.90 -22.45 -1.96
C ALA A 192 8.24 -22.92 -2.51
N ARG A 193 8.65 -24.16 -2.19
CA ARG A 193 9.87 -24.79 -2.71
C ARG A 193 9.70 -25.29 -4.15
N GLU A 194 8.63 -26.03 -4.42
CA GLU A 194 8.41 -26.70 -5.70
C GLU A 194 7.92 -25.76 -6.81
N PHE A 195 7.00 -24.86 -6.45
CA PHE A 195 6.32 -23.96 -7.38
C PHE A 195 6.68 -22.49 -7.16
N GLY A 196 7.28 -22.13 -6.03
CA GLY A 196 7.72 -20.77 -5.73
C GLY A 196 9.22 -20.58 -5.95
N ILE A 197 9.81 -19.70 -5.13
CA ILE A 197 11.24 -19.40 -5.17
C ILE A 197 11.94 -19.60 -3.82
N LEU A 198 11.32 -20.33 -2.88
CA LEU A 198 11.90 -20.51 -1.56
C LEU A 198 13.25 -21.28 -1.62
N ASP A 199 13.38 -22.21 -2.58
CA ASP A 199 14.62 -22.97 -2.84
C ASP A 199 15.75 -22.14 -3.47
N TRP A 200 15.51 -20.87 -3.81
CA TRP A 200 16.56 -19.97 -4.29
C TRP A 200 17.41 -19.41 -3.15
N ILE A 201 16.95 -19.58 -1.91
CA ILE A 201 17.65 -19.12 -0.71
C ILE A 201 18.44 -20.31 -0.15
N PRO A 202 19.71 -20.12 0.25
CA PRO A 202 20.46 -21.18 0.89
C PRO A 202 19.76 -21.70 2.16
N GLU A 203 19.68 -23.03 2.32
CA GLU A 203 19.09 -23.66 3.53
C GLU A 203 19.81 -23.26 4.83
N SER A 204 21.04 -22.74 4.76
CA SER A 204 21.75 -22.19 5.92
C SER A 204 21.14 -20.89 6.45
N ASP A 205 20.40 -20.18 5.60
CA ASP A 205 19.91 -18.83 5.87
C ASP A 205 18.45 -18.86 6.35
N ILE A 206 17.79 -20.02 6.25
CA ILE A 206 16.39 -20.22 6.64
C ILE A 206 16.27 -21.22 7.79
N GLU A 207 15.45 -20.88 8.78
CA GLU A 207 14.95 -21.80 9.80
C GLU A 207 13.42 -21.86 9.75
N PHE A 208 12.84 -23.04 10.00
CA PHE A 208 11.39 -23.20 10.07
C PHE A 208 10.92 -23.58 11.48
N VAL A 209 9.88 -22.90 11.93
CA VAL A 209 9.06 -23.27 13.09
C VAL A 209 7.74 -23.82 12.56
N LEU A 210 7.64 -25.15 12.46
CA LEU A 210 6.46 -25.84 11.92
C LEU A 210 5.58 -26.39 13.03
N ILE A 211 4.43 -25.74 13.27
CA ILE A 211 3.47 -26.15 14.31
C ILE A 211 2.05 -26.14 13.71
N GLN A 212 1.46 -27.32 13.55
CA GLN A 212 0.16 -27.49 12.90
C GLN A 212 -0.99 -26.80 13.65
N ASP A 213 -0.90 -26.74 14.99
CA ASP A 213 -1.87 -26.00 15.80
C ASP A 213 -1.56 -24.50 15.71
N LEU A 214 -2.46 -23.77 15.05
CA LEU A 214 -2.32 -22.35 14.79
C LEU A 214 -2.22 -21.50 16.07
N THR A 215 -2.93 -21.89 17.12
CA THR A 215 -2.93 -21.17 18.40
C THR A 215 -1.58 -21.34 19.09
N LEU A 216 -1.01 -22.55 19.04
CA LEU A 216 0.33 -22.81 19.58
C LEU A 216 1.41 -22.12 18.74
N LEU A 217 1.32 -22.15 17.41
CA LEU A 217 2.27 -21.45 16.54
C LEU A 217 2.28 -19.95 16.82
N LEU A 218 1.10 -19.34 16.92
CA LEU A 218 0.97 -17.92 17.24
C LEU A 218 1.50 -17.60 18.63
N LYS A 219 1.26 -18.47 19.61
CA LYS A 219 1.82 -18.31 20.94
C LYS A 219 3.35 -18.32 20.91
N GLU A 220 3.97 -19.28 20.22
CA GLU A 220 5.44 -19.34 20.09
C GLU A 220 6.00 -18.07 19.42
N TYR A 221 5.35 -17.60 18.35
CA TYR A 221 5.74 -16.36 17.67
C TYR A 221 5.66 -15.13 18.60
N LEU A 222 4.59 -15.02 19.40
CA LEU A 222 4.45 -13.93 20.35
C LEU A 222 5.40 -14.03 21.55
N ASP A 223 5.63 -15.23 22.06
CA ASP A 223 6.58 -15.45 23.14
C ASP A 223 7.99 -15.04 22.68
N PHE A 224 8.33 -15.26 21.40
CA PHE A 224 9.54 -14.73 20.78
C PHE A 224 9.55 -13.19 20.76
N ILE A 225 8.51 -12.54 20.22
CA ILE A 225 8.42 -11.08 20.14
C ILE A 225 8.59 -10.45 21.53
N ASN A 226 7.83 -10.94 22.51
CA ASN A 226 7.84 -10.42 23.88
C ASN A 226 9.19 -10.60 24.59
N SER A 227 9.95 -11.65 24.23
CA SER A 227 11.26 -11.92 24.83
C SER A 227 12.41 -11.17 24.14
N HIS A 228 12.20 -10.62 22.94
CA HIS A 228 13.20 -9.92 22.14
C HIS A 228 12.83 -8.45 21.88
N ASP A 229 11.98 -7.85 22.72
CA ASP A 229 11.48 -6.50 22.49
C ASP A 229 12.61 -5.47 22.32
N GLN A 230 13.70 -5.61 23.07
CA GLN A 230 14.86 -4.71 22.97
C GLN A 230 15.63 -4.85 21.65
N GLU A 231 15.83 -6.08 21.17
CA GLU A 231 16.47 -6.39 19.89
C GLU A 231 15.59 -5.98 18.71
N ILE A 232 14.27 -6.04 18.89
CA ILE A 232 13.36 -5.53 17.88
C ILE A 232 13.46 -3.98 17.91
N ASP A 233 13.48 -3.34 19.10
CA ASP A 233 13.58 -1.87 19.34
C ASP A 233 14.81 -1.23 18.72
N ASN A 234 15.95 -1.90 18.84
CA ASN A 234 17.21 -1.41 18.30
C ASN A 234 17.42 -1.78 16.81
N GLY A 235 16.47 -2.50 16.20
CA GLY A 235 16.52 -2.93 14.80
C GLY A 235 17.52 -4.05 14.52
N GLU A 236 17.93 -4.84 15.52
CA GLU A 236 18.71 -6.07 15.34
C GLU A 236 17.82 -7.25 14.91
N VAL A 237 16.52 -7.22 15.23
CA VAL A 237 15.53 -8.21 14.81
C VAL A 237 14.33 -7.49 14.19
N SER A 238 13.77 -8.04 13.11
CA SER A 238 12.48 -7.58 12.58
C SER A 238 11.50 -8.73 12.48
N THR A 239 10.21 -8.40 12.53
CA THR A 239 9.13 -9.37 12.52
C THR A 239 8.04 -8.94 11.54
N TYR A 240 7.41 -9.89 10.85
CA TYR A 240 6.32 -9.59 9.91
C TYR A 240 5.29 -10.71 9.88
N ILE A 241 3.99 -10.34 9.84
CA ILE A 241 2.89 -11.29 9.65
C ILE A 241 2.25 -11.02 8.29
N SER A 242 2.15 -12.05 7.43
CA SER A 242 1.48 -11.90 6.15
C SER A 242 -0.01 -11.53 6.32
N PRO A 243 -0.55 -10.54 5.59
CA PRO A 243 -1.91 -10.03 5.83
C PRO A 243 -3.02 -11.08 5.71
N TRP A 244 -2.89 -12.03 4.78
CA TRP A 244 -3.86 -13.10 4.58
C TRP A 244 -3.91 -14.08 5.76
N LYS A 245 -2.79 -14.26 6.47
CA LYS A 245 -2.76 -15.03 7.72
C LYS A 245 -3.63 -14.36 8.78
N ALA A 246 -3.66 -13.01 8.83
CA ALA A 246 -4.54 -12.26 9.72
C ALA A 246 -6.04 -12.57 9.50
N ILE A 247 -6.43 -12.85 8.25
CA ILE A 247 -7.81 -13.26 7.90
C ILE A 247 -8.12 -14.66 8.46
N GLN A 248 -7.18 -15.61 8.38
CA GLN A 248 -7.33 -16.93 9.01
C GLN A 248 -7.44 -16.83 10.55
N TYR A 249 -6.85 -15.79 11.17
CA TYR A 249 -6.87 -15.59 12.62
C TYR A 249 -8.12 -14.92 13.17
N HIS A 250 -8.90 -14.23 12.34
CA HIS A 250 -10.10 -13.53 12.80
C HIS A 250 -11.11 -14.48 13.47
N ASN A 251 -11.15 -15.75 13.00
CA ASN A 251 -12.06 -16.77 13.53
C ASN A 251 -11.59 -17.47 14.82
N VAL A 252 -10.37 -17.18 15.32
CA VAL A 252 -9.83 -17.74 16.58
C VAL A 252 -9.80 -16.72 17.73
N GLY A 253 -10.33 -15.51 17.49
CA GLY A 253 -10.20 -14.25 18.24
C GLY A 253 -9.57 -14.29 19.64
N ILE A 254 -8.35 -13.85 19.92
CA ILE A 254 -7.25 -13.12 19.27
C ILE A 254 -7.47 -11.65 18.87
N ASP A 255 -8.61 -11.06 19.22
CA ASP A 255 -8.82 -9.60 19.16
C ASP A 255 -7.80 -8.80 20.00
N ALA A 256 -7.21 -9.41 21.03
CA ALA A 256 -6.14 -8.82 21.84
C ALA A 256 -4.75 -8.97 21.19
N LEU A 257 -4.54 -10.03 20.43
CA LEU A 257 -3.26 -10.31 19.75
C LEU A 257 -3.14 -9.54 18.44
N GLN A 258 -4.24 -9.31 17.73
CA GLN A 258 -4.26 -8.47 16.53
C GLN A 258 -3.81 -7.04 16.86
N LYS A 259 -4.26 -6.51 18.01
CA LYS A 259 -3.79 -5.24 18.57
C LYS A 259 -2.31 -5.26 18.94
N GLN A 260 -1.80 -6.38 19.49
CA GLN A 260 -0.40 -6.52 19.91
C GLN A 260 0.53 -6.67 18.70
N VAL A 261 0.15 -7.44 17.69
CA VAL A 261 0.89 -7.63 16.42
C VAL A 261 0.85 -6.35 15.58
N GLU A 262 -0.30 -5.68 15.49
CA GLU A 262 -0.40 -4.36 14.85
C GLU A 262 0.44 -3.34 15.60
N ILE A 263 0.60 -3.44 16.93
CA ILE A 263 1.52 -2.59 17.69
C ILE A 263 2.96 -3.00 17.34
N ASP A 264 3.36 -4.27 17.46
CA ASP A 264 4.77 -4.68 17.42
C ASP A 264 5.39 -4.69 16.01
N VAL A 265 4.62 -5.03 14.95
CA VAL A 265 5.07 -5.00 13.54
C VAL A 265 5.04 -3.58 12.95
N PHE A 266 4.11 -2.74 13.41
CA PHE A 266 4.00 -1.34 12.97
C PHE A 266 5.01 -0.42 13.68
N ASN A 267 5.66 -0.83 14.76
CA ASN A 267 6.31 0.10 15.70
C ASN A 267 7.81 0.34 15.57
N LYS A 268 8.56 -0.01 14.51
CA LYS A 268 10.04 0.20 14.58
C LYS A 268 10.67 0.97 13.42
N SER A 269 10.38 0.65 12.15
CA SER A 269 10.76 1.53 11.02
C SER A 269 9.86 2.78 10.93
N ILE A 270 8.55 2.58 11.08
CA ILE A 270 7.52 3.60 11.17
C ILE A 270 7.73 4.42 12.45
N HIS A 271 8.05 3.82 13.60
CA HIS A 271 8.24 4.58 14.84
C HIS A 271 9.40 5.57 14.78
N ARG A 272 10.59 5.17 14.30
CA ARG A 272 11.68 6.14 14.12
C ARG A 272 11.25 7.29 13.19
N ARG A 273 10.54 6.96 12.11
CA ARG A 273 10.00 7.96 11.18
C ARG A 273 8.94 8.84 11.83
N CYS A 274 7.98 8.27 12.55
CA CYS A 274 6.93 8.96 13.28
C CYS A 274 7.50 9.85 14.37
N VAL A 275 8.54 9.41 15.09
CA VAL A 275 9.25 10.24 16.06
C VAL A 275 9.94 11.42 15.37
N ILE A 276 10.68 11.19 14.28
CA ILE A 276 11.29 12.30 13.52
C ILE A 276 10.23 13.26 12.97
N ASN A 277 9.16 12.70 12.40
CA ASN A 277 8.03 13.46 11.87
C ASN A 277 7.44 14.32 12.98
N MET A 278 7.07 13.72 14.11
CA MET A 278 6.46 14.35 15.25
C MET A 278 7.36 15.43 15.87
N MET A 279 8.66 15.16 16.03
CA MET A 279 9.64 16.17 16.48
C MET A 279 9.66 17.40 15.55
N ARG A 280 9.65 17.18 14.23
CA ARG A 280 9.64 18.25 13.23
C ARG A 280 8.29 18.97 13.20
N ASN A 281 7.19 18.24 13.28
CA ASN A 281 5.83 18.76 13.26
C ASN A 281 5.58 19.64 14.49
N TYR A 282 5.95 19.19 15.69
CA TYR A 282 5.80 19.98 16.91
C TYR A 282 6.75 21.19 17.00
N SER A 283 7.78 21.25 16.15
CA SER A 283 8.63 22.45 16.02
C SER A 283 8.00 23.54 15.15
N LYS A 284 6.95 23.23 14.38
CA LYS A 284 6.24 24.18 13.52
C LYS A 284 5.21 24.99 14.30
N GLN A 285 4.93 26.19 13.79
CA GLN A 285 3.80 26.97 14.27
C GLN A 285 2.51 26.23 13.95
N ARG A 286 1.70 26.02 14.98
CA ARG A 286 0.42 25.30 14.92
C ARG A 286 -0.69 26.13 15.54
N ILE A 287 -1.92 25.83 15.15
CA ILE A 287 -3.13 26.40 15.74
C ILE A 287 -3.96 25.30 16.40
N SER A 288 -4.82 25.68 17.34
CA SER A 288 -5.75 24.73 17.95
C SER A 288 -6.89 24.37 17.00
N PHE A 289 -7.46 23.18 17.19
CA PHE A 289 -8.68 22.78 16.50
C PHE A 289 -9.83 23.78 16.70
N ASP A 290 -9.97 24.35 17.90
CA ASP A 290 -11.01 25.36 18.18
C ASP A 290 -10.90 26.60 17.28
N LYS A 291 -9.68 26.99 16.88
CA LYS A 291 -9.48 28.10 15.95
C LYS A 291 -9.98 27.74 14.54
N ILE A 292 -9.76 26.50 14.09
CA ILE A 292 -10.33 26.00 12.83
C ILE A 292 -11.84 25.91 12.94
N ARG A 293 -12.36 25.25 13.99
CA ARG A 293 -13.78 25.07 14.27
C ARG A 293 -14.53 26.40 14.29
N SER A 294 -13.96 27.45 14.86
CA SER A 294 -14.60 28.77 14.90
C SER A 294 -14.85 29.40 13.51
N ARG A 295 -14.19 28.90 12.47
CA ARG A 295 -14.32 29.37 11.08
C ARG A 295 -15.29 28.52 10.27
N LEU A 296 -15.70 27.36 10.79
CA LEU A 296 -16.52 26.39 10.11
C LEU A 296 -17.85 26.25 10.85
N SER A 297 -18.96 26.37 10.14
CA SER A 297 -20.28 26.20 10.74
C SER A 297 -21.21 25.55 9.73
N SER A 298 -21.30 24.23 9.76
CA SER A 298 -22.38 23.50 9.09
C SER A 298 -22.68 22.21 9.84
N ASP A 299 -23.97 21.89 9.93
CA ASP A 299 -24.45 20.59 10.42
C ASP A 299 -24.24 19.48 9.38
N GLU A 300 -23.78 19.82 8.18
CA GLU A 300 -23.51 18.91 7.08
C GLU A 300 -22.04 19.00 6.63
N CYS A 301 -21.43 17.84 6.40
CA CYS A 301 -20.07 17.73 5.88
C CYS A 301 -20.03 16.87 4.61
N ILE A 302 -19.12 17.21 3.70
CA ILE A 302 -18.73 16.35 2.58
C ILE A 302 -17.32 15.88 2.86
N ILE A 303 -17.12 14.57 2.84
CA ILE A 303 -15.80 13.95 2.86
C ILE A 303 -15.44 13.62 1.42
N VAL A 304 -14.35 14.22 0.95
CA VAL A 304 -13.86 14.07 -0.43
C VAL A 304 -12.66 13.14 -0.42
N ALA A 305 -12.83 11.94 -1.00
CA ALA A 305 -11.84 10.89 -1.13
C ALA A 305 -11.43 10.64 -2.59
N ALA A 306 -10.43 9.79 -2.79
CA ALA A 306 -9.65 9.66 -4.03
C ALA A 306 -10.19 8.69 -5.09
N GLY A 307 -11.24 7.96 -4.77
CA GLY A 307 -11.76 6.89 -5.61
C GLY A 307 -12.33 7.40 -6.94
N PRO A 308 -12.45 6.51 -7.94
CA PRO A 308 -12.90 6.86 -9.29
C PRO A 308 -14.20 7.67 -9.37
N SER A 309 -15.17 7.46 -8.47
CA SER A 309 -16.46 8.16 -8.51
C SER A 309 -16.37 9.62 -8.06
N LEU A 310 -15.20 10.12 -7.66
CA LEU A 310 -15.02 11.53 -7.34
C LEU A 310 -15.41 12.42 -8.53
N ASP A 311 -15.13 11.96 -9.76
CA ASP A 311 -15.43 12.72 -10.98
C ASP A 311 -16.94 13.02 -11.11
N ASP A 312 -17.80 12.07 -10.73
CA ASP A 312 -19.26 12.24 -10.72
C ASP A 312 -19.74 13.20 -9.64
N SER A 313 -18.94 13.39 -8.58
CA SER A 313 -19.29 14.21 -7.42
C SER A 313 -18.76 15.65 -7.51
N MET A 314 -17.95 15.98 -8.52
CA MET A 314 -17.28 17.29 -8.61
C MET A 314 -18.24 18.48 -8.68
N SER A 315 -19.38 18.33 -9.36
CA SER A 315 -20.42 19.39 -9.40
C SER A 315 -21.03 19.60 -8.02
N PHE A 316 -21.44 18.52 -7.34
CA PHE A 316 -22.00 18.54 -6.00
C PHE A 316 -21.05 19.17 -4.96
N ILE A 317 -19.74 18.87 -5.06
CA ILE A 317 -18.71 19.45 -4.20
C ILE A 317 -18.63 20.97 -4.41
N LYS A 318 -18.59 21.44 -5.67
CA LYS A 318 -18.53 22.88 -5.98
C LYS A 318 -19.79 23.62 -5.52
N ASP A 319 -20.96 23.03 -5.74
CA ASP A 319 -22.26 23.61 -5.38
C ASP A 319 -22.48 23.66 -3.86
N SER A 320 -21.71 22.88 -3.10
CA SER A 320 -21.82 22.82 -1.63
C SER A 320 -21.00 23.88 -0.89
N SER A 321 -20.15 24.64 -1.59
CA SER A 321 -19.32 25.70 -0.99
C SER A 321 -20.18 26.70 -0.21
N GLY A 322 -19.82 26.93 1.06
CA GLY A 322 -20.54 27.84 1.97
C GLY A 322 -21.85 27.31 2.55
N SER A 323 -22.33 26.12 2.13
CA SER A 323 -23.51 25.46 2.70
C SER A 323 -23.15 24.21 3.52
N ARG A 324 -22.08 23.52 3.13
CA ARG A 324 -21.54 22.34 3.81
C ARG A 324 -20.06 22.56 4.06
N THR A 325 -19.53 21.93 5.09
CA THR A 325 -18.08 21.88 5.30
C THR A 325 -17.49 20.80 4.38
N VAL A 326 -16.60 21.18 3.48
CA VAL A 326 -15.89 20.27 2.57
C VAL A 326 -14.57 19.87 3.18
N ILE A 327 -14.47 18.60 3.61
CA ILE A 327 -13.28 18.00 4.21
C ILE A 327 -12.63 17.10 3.17
N ALA A 328 -11.45 17.48 2.68
CA ALA A 328 -10.71 16.76 1.66
C ALA A 328 -9.56 15.94 2.25
N VAL A 329 -9.38 14.70 1.81
CA VAL A 329 -8.16 13.95 2.14
C VAL A 329 -6.96 14.48 1.32
N ASN A 330 -5.75 14.33 1.85
CA ASN A 330 -4.52 14.83 1.22
C ASN A 330 -4.37 14.44 -0.26
N THR A 331 -4.81 13.24 -0.64
CA THR A 331 -4.60 12.69 -1.99
C THR A 331 -5.38 13.45 -3.08
N VAL A 332 -6.46 14.15 -2.74
CA VAL A 332 -7.32 14.82 -3.75
C VAL A 332 -6.92 16.27 -4.06
N ILE A 333 -5.86 16.81 -3.43
CA ILE A 333 -5.43 18.21 -3.60
C ILE A 333 -5.27 18.59 -5.07
N LYS A 334 -4.51 17.80 -5.84
CA LYS A 334 -4.24 18.09 -7.26
C LYS A 334 -5.52 18.10 -8.10
N ARG A 335 -6.43 17.16 -7.81
CA ARG A 335 -7.73 17.08 -8.49
C ARG A 335 -8.60 18.29 -8.17
N LEU A 336 -8.74 18.64 -6.90
CA LEU A 336 -9.49 19.81 -6.45
C LEU A 336 -8.94 21.11 -7.07
N TYR A 337 -7.61 21.27 -7.14
CA TYR A 337 -6.96 22.38 -7.85
C TYR A 337 -7.35 22.43 -9.34
N SER A 338 -7.24 21.29 -10.05
CA SER A 338 -7.56 21.22 -11.49
C SER A 338 -9.01 21.61 -11.79
N GLU A 339 -9.91 21.30 -10.87
CA GLU A 339 -11.35 21.55 -10.98
C GLU A 339 -11.77 22.90 -10.40
N LYS A 340 -10.84 23.65 -9.79
CA LYS A 340 -11.10 24.91 -9.08
C LYS A 340 -12.12 24.74 -7.95
N ALA A 341 -12.12 23.58 -7.29
CA ALA A 341 -12.94 23.31 -6.11
C ALA A 341 -12.09 23.51 -4.87
N VAL A 342 -12.43 24.46 -4.00
CA VAL A 342 -11.65 24.78 -2.80
C VAL A 342 -12.29 24.09 -1.60
N PRO A 343 -11.61 23.16 -0.91
CA PRO A 343 -12.11 22.56 0.32
C PRO A 343 -11.98 23.54 1.49
N ASP A 344 -12.78 23.31 2.53
CA ASP A 344 -12.73 24.10 3.78
C ASP A 344 -11.63 23.61 4.72
N VAL A 345 -11.29 22.31 4.65
CA VAL A 345 -10.23 21.67 5.44
C VAL A 345 -9.59 20.57 4.61
N VAL A 346 -8.28 20.39 4.75
CA VAL A 346 -7.58 19.17 4.31
C VAL A 346 -7.20 18.33 5.53
N VAL A 347 -7.27 17.00 5.41
CA VAL A 347 -6.76 16.06 6.41
C VAL A 347 -5.62 15.20 5.88
N ALA A 348 -4.68 14.85 6.76
CA ALA A 348 -3.56 13.96 6.45
C ALA A 348 -3.22 13.05 7.65
N ALA A 349 -2.95 11.78 7.37
CA ALA A 349 -2.56 10.79 8.39
C ALA A 349 -1.67 9.70 7.79
N ASP A 350 -0.50 10.09 7.28
CA ASP A 350 0.47 9.15 6.70
C ASP A 350 1.91 9.59 7.04
N ALA A 351 2.68 8.69 7.67
CA ALA A 351 4.05 8.97 8.07
C ALA A 351 5.05 8.89 6.89
N ARG A 352 4.66 8.31 5.75
CA ARG A 352 5.55 7.99 4.63
C ARG A 352 6.02 9.24 3.86
N PRO A 353 7.30 9.28 3.43
CA PRO A 353 7.85 10.41 2.69
C PRO A 353 7.11 10.69 1.39
N GLN A 354 6.56 9.67 0.73
CA GLN A 354 5.77 9.76 -0.49
C GLN A 354 4.57 10.70 -0.35
N LEU A 355 4.09 10.97 0.88
CA LEU A 355 2.98 11.89 1.11
C LEU A 355 3.23 13.28 0.48
N ILE A 356 4.49 13.75 0.41
CA ILE A 356 4.86 15.03 -0.24
C ILE A 356 4.35 15.11 -1.69
N GLU A 357 4.30 13.98 -2.40
CA GLU A 357 3.93 13.95 -3.81
C GLU A 357 2.49 14.44 -4.04
N HIS A 358 1.62 14.37 -3.03
CA HIS A 358 0.24 14.85 -3.15
C HIS A 358 0.11 16.38 -3.15
N ILE A 359 1.14 17.12 -2.69
CA ILE A 359 1.13 18.58 -2.67
C ILE A 359 2.23 19.22 -3.55
N TYR A 360 3.28 18.47 -3.91
CA TYR A 360 4.41 19.01 -4.66
C TYR A 360 3.99 19.72 -5.95
N GLY A 361 4.36 20.99 -6.09
CA GLY A 361 3.99 21.87 -7.20
C GLY A 361 2.61 22.54 -7.09
N TYR A 362 1.88 22.30 -6.00
CA TYR A 362 0.55 22.84 -5.71
C TYR A 362 0.47 23.46 -4.31
N GLU A 363 1.61 23.79 -3.70
CA GLU A 363 1.71 24.32 -2.34
C GLU A 363 0.88 25.61 -2.17
N GLU A 364 0.90 26.50 -3.17
CA GLU A 364 0.16 27.76 -3.17
C GLU A 364 -1.37 27.59 -3.09
N PHE A 365 -1.90 26.45 -3.55
CA PHE A 365 -3.33 26.16 -3.44
C PHE A 365 -3.78 26.06 -1.97
N THR A 366 -2.85 25.72 -1.07
CA THR A 366 -3.14 25.44 0.34
C THR A 366 -3.07 26.66 1.26
N ASP A 367 -2.63 27.83 0.80
CA ASP A 367 -2.38 29.05 1.60
C ASP A 367 -3.55 29.42 2.55
N LYS A 368 -4.79 29.21 2.11
CA LYS A 368 -6.00 29.58 2.87
C LYS A 368 -6.80 28.39 3.38
N ILE A 369 -6.31 27.19 3.15
CA ILE A 369 -7.00 25.95 3.53
C ILE A 369 -6.29 25.43 4.78
N PRO A 370 -6.95 25.29 5.94
CA PRO A 370 -6.31 24.69 7.09
C PRO A 370 -6.06 23.19 6.90
N LEU A 371 -4.94 22.70 7.42
CA LEU A 371 -4.61 21.28 7.53
C LEU A 371 -4.90 20.78 8.95
N ILE A 372 -5.66 19.69 9.08
CA ILE A 372 -5.73 18.89 10.29
C ILE A 372 -4.97 17.59 10.06
N ALA A 373 -3.84 17.42 10.73
CA ALA A 373 -2.95 16.29 10.51
C ALA A 373 -2.72 15.48 11.80
N ASP A 374 -2.61 14.16 11.63
CA ASP A 374 -2.03 13.28 12.65
C ASP A 374 -0.61 13.78 13.01
N GLU A 375 -0.29 13.81 14.30
CA GLU A 375 1.02 14.27 14.82
C GLU A 375 2.24 13.55 14.20
N THR A 376 2.05 12.33 13.69
CA THR A 376 3.07 11.48 13.05
C THR A 376 3.17 11.64 11.53
N THR A 377 2.31 12.47 10.92
CA THR A 377 2.27 12.73 9.48
C THR A 377 3.64 13.18 8.95
N CYS A 378 4.00 12.76 7.73
CA CYS A 378 5.25 13.10 7.07
C CYS A 378 5.60 14.59 7.22
N TRP A 379 6.71 14.90 7.91
CA TRP A 379 7.06 16.28 8.21
C TRP A 379 7.35 17.10 6.97
N LYS A 380 7.82 16.47 5.87
CA LYS A 380 8.06 17.17 4.61
C LYS A 380 6.75 17.71 4.01
N TYR A 381 5.68 16.93 4.11
CA TYR A 381 4.35 17.37 3.67
C TYR A 381 3.86 18.56 4.52
N ILE A 382 4.01 18.48 5.84
CA ILE A 382 3.66 19.57 6.76
C ILE A 382 4.53 20.82 6.49
N ASP A 383 5.81 20.65 6.19
CA ASP A 383 6.75 21.74 5.88
C ASP A 383 6.40 22.47 4.58
N ALA A 384 5.90 21.75 3.59
CA ALA A 384 5.46 22.28 2.30
C ALA A 384 4.05 22.92 2.34
N TYR A 385 3.23 22.59 3.35
CA TYR A 385 1.87 23.08 3.48
C TYR A 385 1.85 24.56 3.90
N GLN A 386 1.13 25.42 3.16
CA GLN A 386 1.17 26.88 3.36
C GLN A 386 0.08 27.39 4.32
N GLY A 387 -1.05 26.68 4.42
CA GLY A 387 -2.16 27.05 5.30
C GLY A 387 -1.89 26.82 6.78
N ASP A 388 -2.86 27.23 7.61
CA ASP A 388 -2.82 27.00 9.06
C ASP A 388 -2.76 25.48 9.38
N ILE A 389 -1.81 25.06 10.22
CA ILE A 389 -1.62 23.64 10.61
C ILE A 389 -2.20 23.38 12.00
N CYS A 390 -3.02 22.35 12.14
CA CYS A 390 -3.48 21.78 13.40
C CYS A 390 -3.01 20.32 13.51
N LEU A 391 -2.23 20.01 14.55
CA LEU A 391 -1.82 18.64 14.83
C LEU A 391 -2.78 18.04 15.85
N VAL A 392 -3.19 16.79 15.62
CA VAL A 392 -4.06 16.04 16.53
C VAL A 392 -3.37 14.76 16.97
N PRO A 393 -3.41 14.42 18.27
CA PRO A 393 -2.93 13.13 18.74
C PRO A 393 -3.92 12.03 18.36
N THR A 394 -3.41 10.90 17.92
CA THR A 394 -4.16 9.74 17.42
C THR A 394 -3.58 8.45 18.03
N PRO A 395 -4.24 7.29 17.86
CA PRO A 395 -3.63 6.00 18.20
C PRO A 395 -2.25 5.78 17.57
N ASN A 396 -1.95 6.37 16.40
CA ASN A 396 -0.67 6.20 15.70
C ASN A 396 0.52 6.81 16.46
N GLY A 397 0.28 7.86 17.27
CA GLY A 397 1.31 8.48 18.10
C GLY A 397 1.42 7.86 19.50
N LYS A 398 0.47 7.01 19.90
CA LYS A 398 0.40 6.49 21.27
C LYS A 398 1.66 5.69 21.61
N GLY A 399 2.35 6.12 22.67
CA GLY A 399 3.59 5.47 23.13
C GLY A 399 4.86 6.01 22.47
N LEU A 400 4.75 6.90 21.48
CA LEU A 400 5.92 7.57 20.91
C LEU A 400 6.46 8.64 21.88
N PRO A 401 7.79 8.83 21.96
CA PRO A 401 8.40 9.96 22.67
C PRO A 401 7.87 11.29 22.15
N LEU A 402 7.36 12.17 23.02
CA LEU A 402 6.77 13.48 22.68
C LEU A 402 5.37 13.43 22.06
N SER A 403 4.69 12.29 22.07
CA SER A 403 3.27 12.22 21.69
C SER A 403 2.43 13.10 22.61
N ASN A 404 1.46 13.79 22.01
CA ASN A 404 0.46 14.59 22.69
C ASN A 404 1.04 15.54 23.78
N PRO A 405 2.03 16.39 23.44
CA PRO A 405 2.70 17.25 24.41
C PRO A 405 1.74 18.29 25.03
N ASP A 406 0.64 18.58 24.32
CA ASP A 406 -0.37 19.55 24.72
C ASP A 406 -1.52 18.90 25.53
N ASN A 407 -1.44 17.59 25.84
CA ASN A 407 -2.45 16.81 26.61
C ASN A 407 -3.89 16.93 26.07
N LEU A 408 -4.05 16.90 24.76
CA LEU A 408 -5.35 16.91 24.09
C LEU A 408 -6.01 15.52 24.15
N ASP A 409 -7.32 15.47 23.96
CA ASP A 409 -8.02 14.19 23.78
C ASP A 409 -7.47 13.47 22.54
N VAL A 410 -7.29 12.14 22.62
CA VAL A 410 -6.85 11.31 21.49
C VAL A 410 -8.02 11.08 20.53
N TRP A 411 -7.80 11.43 19.26
CA TRP A 411 -8.79 11.32 18.19
C TRP A 411 -8.80 9.89 17.67
N GLN A 412 -9.95 9.22 17.74
CA GLN A 412 -10.06 7.83 17.33
C GLN A 412 -10.11 7.76 15.79
N ILE A 413 -9.05 7.23 15.21
CA ILE A 413 -8.90 6.98 13.77
C ILE A 413 -8.38 5.56 13.57
N TYR A 414 -8.62 5.01 12.39
CA TYR A 414 -8.38 3.60 12.12
C TYR A 414 -7.97 3.37 10.66
N GLY A 415 -6.73 2.92 10.44
CA GLY A 415 -6.21 2.37 9.17
C GLY A 415 -6.11 3.30 7.95
N THR A 416 -7.00 4.29 7.82
CA THR A 416 -7.14 5.17 6.65
C THR A 416 -7.43 6.61 7.06
N VAL A 417 -6.89 7.56 6.30
CA VAL A 417 -7.08 9.02 6.50
C VAL A 417 -8.55 9.44 6.43
N VAL A 418 -9.42 8.65 5.78
CA VAL A 418 -10.87 8.90 5.73
C VAL A 418 -11.49 8.87 7.13
N THR A 419 -11.02 8.00 8.02
CA THR A 419 -11.53 7.96 9.41
C THR A 419 -11.18 9.23 10.19
N LEU A 420 -10.04 9.87 9.89
CA LEU A 420 -9.70 11.20 10.40
C LEU A 420 -10.65 12.27 9.82
N ALA A 421 -11.00 12.18 8.54
CA ALA A 421 -11.98 13.10 7.94
C ALA A 421 -13.36 12.99 8.61
N ILE A 422 -13.82 11.77 8.91
CA ILE A 422 -15.06 11.51 9.65
C ILE A 422 -14.97 12.11 11.05
N GLU A 423 -13.89 11.82 11.78
CA GLU A 423 -13.66 12.34 13.15
C GLU A 423 -13.62 13.88 13.19
N VAL A 424 -13.04 14.54 12.18
CA VAL A 424 -13.10 16.00 12.04
C VAL A 424 -14.55 16.46 11.96
N GLY A 425 -15.37 15.88 11.07
CA GLY A 425 -16.78 16.28 10.93
C GLY A 425 -17.59 16.04 12.21
N ILE A 426 -17.36 14.93 12.92
CA ILE A 426 -17.97 14.64 14.22
C ILE A 426 -17.63 15.74 15.23
N ARG A 427 -16.35 16.13 15.33
CA ARG A 427 -15.89 17.16 16.28
C ARG A 427 -16.31 18.58 15.90
N LEU A 428 -16.55 18.83 14.61
CA LEU A 428 -17.21 20.06 14.16
C LEU A 428 -18.68 20.10 14.59
N GLY A 429 -19.29 18.94 14.84
CA GLY A 429 -20.68 18.80 15.27
C GLY A 429 -21.65 18.42 14.15
N ALA A 430 -21.12 17.96 13.00
CA ALA A 430 -21.94 17.56 11.87
C ALA A 430 -22.88 16.40 12.24
N LYS A 431 -24.08 16.45 11.67
CA LYS A 431 -25.14 15.44 11.81
C LYS A 431 -25.33 14.63 10.54
N LYS A 432 -24.87 15.16 9.40
CA LYS A 432 -25.01 14.53 8.10
C LYS A 432 -23.70 14.56 7.33
N PHE A 433 -23.31 13.42 6.77
CA PHE A 433 -22.05 13.20 6.07
C PHE A 433 -22.32 12.69 4.67
N TYR A 434 -21.74 13.34 3.67
CA TYR A 434 -21.74 12.90 2.29
C TYR A 434 -20.36 12.36 1.94
N LEU A 435 -20.27 11.10 1.52
CA LEU A 435 -19.02 10.43 1.18
C LEU A 435 -18.85 10.47 -0.34
N ALA A 436 -17.95 11.32 -0.83
CA ALA A 436 -17.69 11.53 -2.25
C ALA A 436 -16.36 10.90 -2.66
N GLY A 437 -16.35 10.06 -3.69
CA GLY A 437 -15.14 9.38 -4.16
C GLY A 437 -14.58 8.38 -3.14
N LEU A 438 -15.43 7.78 -2.30
CA LEU A 438 -15.05 6.75 -1.35
C LEU A 438 -15.41 5.37 -1.91
N ASP A 439 -14.82 5.03 -3.06
CA ASP A 439 -15.19 3.81 -3.77
C ASP A 439 -14.75 2.54 -3.06
N LEU A 440 -13.55 2.54 -2.44
CA LEU A 440 -12.97 1.35 -1.77
C LEU A 440 -13.04 0.07 -2.63
N ALA A 441 -12.97 0.26 -3.94
CA ALA A 441 -13.08 -0.76 -4.99
C ALA A 441 -12.50 -0.19 -6.29
N TYR A 442 -12.51 -1.00 -7.35
CA TYR A 442 -12.06 -0.63 -8.69
C TYR A 442 -13.21 -0.68 -9.71
N PRO A 443 -14.23 0.20 -9.62
CA PRO A 443 -15.29 0.25 -10.62
C PRO A 443 -14.72 0.47 -12.01
N GLY A 444 -15.06 -0.43 -12.95
CA GLY A 444 -14.52 -0.40 -14.31
C GLY A 444 -13.00 -0.67 -14.41
N GLY A 445 -12.39 -1.26 -13.38
CA GLY A 445 -10.95 -1.56 -13.32
C GLY A 445 -10.07 -0.33 -13.12
N VAL A 446 -10.60 0.75 -12.54
CA VAL A 446 -9.87 2.01 -12.33
C VAL A 446 -9.48 2.17 -10.86
N SER A 447 -8.21 2.49 -10.61
CA SER A 447 -7.67 2.66 -9.24
C SER A 447 -8.08 3.95 -8.53
N TYR A 448 -8.08 5.08 -9.24
CA TYR A 448 -8.33 6.42 -8.70
C TYR A 448 -9.03 7.33 -9.72
N ALA A 449 -9.66 8.41 -9.25
CA ALA A 449 -10.19 9.45 -10.13
C ALA A 449 -9.07 10.18 -10.89
N HIS A 450 -9.45 10.84 -11.99
CA HIS A 450 -8.49 11.56 -12.82
C HIS A 450 -7.72 12.62 -12.01
N GLY A 451 -6.39 12.63 -12.13
CA GLY A 451 -5.53 13.66 -11.52
C GLY A 451 -5.30 13.54 -9.99
N VAL A 452 -5.69 12.42 -9.36
CA VAL A 452 -5.50 12.16 -7.91
C VAL A 452 -4.17 11.45 -7.59
N ALA A 453 -3.62 10.69 -8.53
CA ALA A 453 -2.31 10.03 -8.44
C ALA A 453 -1.47 10.29 -9.70
N HIS A 454 -0.14 10.06 -9.63
CA HIS A 454 0.75 10.18 -10.80
C HIS A 454 0.37 9.19 -11.91
N GLU A 455 -0.16 8.02 -11.54
CA GLU A 455 -0.58 6.97 -12.47
C GLU A 455 -1.99 6.49 -12.10
N ARG A 456 -2.98 6.91 -12.88
CA ARG A 456 -4.28 6.23 -12.92
C ARG A 456 -4.03 4.86 -13.54
N VAL A 457 -4.07 3.82 -12.74
CA VAL A 457 -4.01 2.44 -13.25
C VAL A 457 -5.38 2.07 -13.77
N GLU A 458 -5.44 1.79 -15.07
CA GLU A 458 -6.58 1.17 -15.76
C GLU A 458 -6.38 -0.34 -15.83
N ASN A 459 -7.46 -1.12 -15.86
CA ASN A 459 -7.48 -2.58 -15.75
C ASN A 459 -6.90 -3.12 -14.43
N LYS A 460 -6.97 -2.36 -13.33
CA LYS A 460 -6.59 -2.86 -12.02
C LYS A 460 -7.54 -3.98 -11.60
N GLN A 461 -6.97 -5.17 -11.37
CA GLN A 461 -7.70 -6.31 -10.81
C GLN A 461 -7.51 -6.31 -9.29
N GLY A 462 -8.61 -6.54 -8.59
CA GLY A 462 -8.60 -6.75 -7.15
C GLY A 462 -8.10 -8.15 -6.80
N ASN A 463 -7.70 -8.35 -5.55
CA ASN A 463 -7.43 -9.69 -5.01
C ASN A 463 -8.64 -10.25 -4.23
N CYS A 464 -9.77 -9.54 -4.22
CA CYS A 464 -11.07 -9.98 -3.73
C CYS A 464 -12.21 -9.16 -4.38
N SER A 465 -13.46 -9.53 -4.10
CA SER A 465 -14.63 -8.77 -4.57
C SER A 465 -15.60 -8.51 -3.43
N VAL A 466 -16.32 -7.39 -3.51
CA VAL A 466 -17.32 -6.95 -2.52
C VAL A 466 -18.60 -6.54 -3.23
N GLU A 467 -19.71 -6.52 -2.49
CA GLU A 467 -20.97 -5.96 -3.00
C GLU A 467 -20.80 -4.45 -3.24
N SER A 468 -21.27 -3.97 -4.38
CA SER A 468 -21.32 -2.56 -4.78
C SER A 468 -22.65 -1.93 -4.34
N VAL A 469 -22.70 -0.60 -4.26
CA VAL A 469 -23.92 0.16 -3.93
C VAL A 469 -25.08 -0.13 -4.90
N ASP A 470 -24.79 -0.49 -6.15
CA ASP A 470 -25.80 -0.89 -7.15
C ASP A 470 -26.24 -2.37 -7.07
N GLY A 471 -25.76 -3.11 -6.08
CA GLY A 471 -26.10 -4.51 -5.84
C GLY A 471 -25.35 -5.51 -6.73
N THR A 472 -24.34 -5.06 -7.49
CA THR A 472 -23.44 -5.93 -8.24
C THR A 472 -22.19 -6.28 -7.42
N MET A 473 -21.35 -7.21 -7.90
CA MET A 473 -20.03 -7.45 -7.31
C MET A 473 -18.99 -6.57 -8.01
N VAL A 474 -18.14 -5.92 -7.22
CA VAL A 474 -17.03 -5.09 -7.71
C VAL A 474 -15.70 -5.60 -7.17
N GLU A 475 -14.69 -5.61 -8.03
CA GLU A 475 -13.32 -5.97 -7.67
C GLU A 475 -12.72 -4.96 -6.70
N THR A 476 -11.99 -5.43 -5.70
CA THR A 476 -11.31 -4.59 -4.70
C THR A 476 -10.05 -5.26 -4.15
N SER A 477 -9.25 -4.51 -3.39
CA SER A 477 -8.12 -5.09 -2.65
C SER A 477 -8.54 -5.43 -1.22
N GLN A 478 -7.89 -6.42 -0.61
CA GLN A 478 -8.06 -6.75 0.81
C GLN A 478 -7.80 -5.53 1.71
N VAL A 479 -6.86 -4.65 1.33
CA VAL A 479 -6.59 -3.40 2.05
C VAL A 479 -7.79 -2.45 1.98
N PHE A 480 -8.43 -2.31 0.82
CA PHE A 480 -9.62 -1.49 0.68
C PHE A 480 -10.83 -2.10 1.38
N ASP A 481 -10.99 -3.42 1.37
CA ASP A 481 -12.03 -4.11 2.13
C ASP A 481 -11.81 -3.99 3.65
N LEU A 482 -10.55 -4.01 4.10
CA LEU A 482 -10.19 -3.69 5.48
C LEU A 482 -10.58 -2.25 5.84
N PHE A 483 -10.26 -1.28 4.98
CA PHE A 483 -10.68 0.12 5.18
C PHE A 483 -12.20 0.27 5.21
N ARG A 484 -12.92 -0.46 4.36
CA ARG A 484 -14.39 -0.49 4.34
C ARG A 484 -14.94 -0.94 5.68
N ARG A 485 -14.53 -2.12 6.16
CA ARG A 485 -14.94 -2.65 7.48
C ARG A 485 -14.62 -1.68 8.61
N THR A 486 -13.44 -1.09 8.57
CA THR A 486 -12.98 -0.12 9.57
C THR A 486 -13.84 1.15 9.60
N ILE A 487 -14.27 1.64 8.43
CA ILE A 487 -15.19 2.77 8.32
C ILE A 487 -16.59 2.38 8.81
N GLU A 488 -17.06 1.16 8.50
CA GLU A 488 -18.33 0.63 8.99
C GLU A 488 -18.34 0.54 10.52
N GLU A 489 -17.25 0.10 11.14
CA GLU A 489 -17.08 0.09 12.59
C GLU A 489 -17.20 1.51 13.17
N GLN A 490 -16.51 2.49 12.59
CA GLN A 490 -16.61 3.89 13.02
C GLN A 490 -18.04 4.43 12.84
N ILE A 491 -18.72 4.13 11.74
CA ILE A 491 -20.12 4.53 11.53
C ILE A 491 -21.04 3.88 12.58
N SER A 492 -20.83 2.59 12.88
CA SER A 492 -21.69 1.82 13.77
C SER A 492 -21.73 2.34 15.21
N VAL A 493 -20.65 2.96 15.68
CA VAL A 493 -20.59 3.59 17.02
C VAL A 493 -21.24 4.97 17.08
N HIS A 494 -21.72 5.48 15.94
CA HIS A 494 -22.43 6.76 15.80
C HIS A 494 -23.81 6.60 15.13
N PRO A 495 -24.74 5.84 15.73
CA PRO A 495 -26.06 5.55 15.14
C PRO A 495 -26.97 6.79 15.01
N ASP A 496 -26.61 7.91 15.65
CA ASP A 496 -27.31 9.19 15.62
C ASP A 496 -26.87 10.11 14.46
N LEU A 497 -25.88 9.71 13.66
CA LEU A 497 -25.38 10.46 12.51
C LEU A 497 -25.88 9.82 11.20
N GLU A 498 -26.16 10.66 10.20
CA GLU A 498 -26.58 10.20 8.87
C GLU A 498 -25.38 10.18 7.92
N PHE A 499 -25.09 9.03 7.31
CA PHE A 499 -24.05 8.88 6.30
C PHE A 499 -24.67 8.53 4.93
N ILE A 500 -24.31 9.30 3.91
CA ILE A 500 -24.75 9.13 2.53
C ILE A 500 -23.56 8.78 1.65
N ASN A 501 -23.60 7.62 1.01
CA ASN A 501 -22.59 7.20 0.05
C ASN A 501 -22.94 7.71 -1.37
N LEU A 502 -22.08 8.53 -1.96
CA LEU A 502 -22.24 9.05 -3.32
C LEU A 502 -21.54 8.18 -4.39
N SER A 503 -20.75 7.19 -3.98
CA SER A 503 -20.02 6.28 -4.85
C SER A 503 -20.92 5.16 -5.37
N LYS A 504 -21.73 5.46 -6.39
CA LYS A 504 -22.78 4.56 -6.92
C LYS A 504 -22.31 3.18 -7.38
N HIS A 505 -21.07 3.08 -7.85
CA HIS A 505 -20.47 1.84 -8.34
C HIS A 505 -19.34 1.34 -7.45
N GLY A 506 -19.06 2.06 -6.36
CA GLY A 506 -18.07 1.66 -5.35
C GLY A 506 -18.63 0.60 -4.41
N ALA A 507 -17.79 0.11 -3.51
CA ALA A 507 -18.17 -0.83 -2.48
C ALA A 507 -19.33 -0.30 -1.63
N LEU A 508 -20.27 -1.18 -1.32
CA LEU A 508 -21.33 -0.94 -0.36
C LEU A 508 -20.70 -0.80 1.03
N ILE A 509 -20.94 0.34 1.68
CA ILE A 509 -20.48 0.61 3.05
C ILE A 509 -21.69 0.48 3.97
N HIS A 510 -21.71 -0.54 4.83
CA HIS A 510 -22.79 -0.74 5.79
C HIS A 510 -22.93 0.43 6.77
N GLY A 511 -24.16 0.77 7.12
CA GLY A 511 -24.47 1.97 7.91
C GLY A 511 -24.61 3.25 7.08
N THR A 512 -24.37 3.20 5.76
CA THR A 512 -24.65 4.32 4.85
C THR A 512 -25.99 4.13 4.10
N SER A 513 -26.57 5.22 3.63
CA SER A 513 -27.67 5.25 2.66
C SER A 513 -27.18 5.73 1.29
N SER A 514 -27.86 5.38 0.20
CA SER A 514 -27.61 5.90 -1.14
C SER A 514 -28.64 6.97 -1.54
N LEU A 515 -28.27 7.87 -2.47
CA LEU A 515 -29.15 8.92 -3.04
C LEU A 515 -29.92 8.45 -4.28
#